data_AF-A0A949NW49-F1
#
_entry.id   AF-A0A949NW49-F1
#
_cell.length_a   1.000
_cell.length_b   1.000
_cell.length_c   1.000
_cell.angle_alpha   90.00
_cell.angle_beta   90.00
_cell.angle_gamma   90.00
#
_symmetry.space_group_name_H-M   'P 1'
#
loop_
_entity.id
_entity.type
_entity.pdbx_description
1 polymer ?
#
loop_
_entity_poly.entity_id
_entity_poly.type
_entity_poly.pdbx_seq_one_letter_code
_entity_poly.pdbx_strand_id
1 'polypeptide(L)'
;MHIQRLILTFLLVFAPIVVMASSSEVHPVSPEKSLQMLTEGNLRFALGQSTHPNISFSRRLLTTTEGQVPFATIIGCSDSRVPVEILFDQGVGDLFVVKVAGNVADTDEIGSAEYGVDHLGTPVLMVLGHTYCGAVTAVATGAEVHGSIPALVDNIVPAVEKARHEHPDAEESDLIALATEANVWQAIDDILTKSQAIADRAKDGRVVVVGGMYNILTGKVDILGTHPDQTELLGGVTPPAHGAMHEQMHADPAHAEKTSDTDHATPAVAKAGEHEQTTEVHKEEAPSSGGFGFFSFIIFILLLVGAVFVLDKKVLKSDQD
;
A
#
# COMPACT_ATOMS: atom_id res chain seq x y z
N MET A 1 -5.56 62.98 -10.61
CA MET A 1 -4.84 62.01 -11.47
C MET A 1 -3.64 61.32 -10.81
N HIS A 2 -3.46 61.36 -9.48
CA HIS A 2 -2.29 60.73 -8.83
C HIS A 2 -2.60 59.60 -7.83
N ILE A 3 -3.86 59.37 -7.47
CA ILE A 3 -4.23 58.32 -6.49
C ILE A 3 -4.57 56.97 -7.18
N GLN A 4 -5.06 57.00 -8.42
CA GLN A 4 -5.32 55.77 -9.20
C GLN A 4 -4.05 55.06 -9.70
N ARG A 5 -2.88 55.70 -9.65
CA ARG A 5 -1.61 55.09 -10.06
C ARG A 5 -0.88 54.35 -8.93
N LEU A 6 -1.28 54.53 -7.67
CA LEU A 6 -0.63 53.83 -6.55
C LEU A 6 -1.26 52.45 -6.27
N ILE A 7 -2.56 52.29 -6.52
CA ILE A 7 -3.28 51.03 -6.29
C ILE A 7 -2.93 49.99 -7.37
N LEU A 8 -2.56 50.42 -8.57
CA LEU A 8 -2.16 49.53 -9.66
C LEU A 8 -0.73 48.96 -9.48
N THR A 9 0.12 49.63 -8.71
CA THR A 9 1.49 49.17 -8.44
C THR A 9 1.55 48.21 -7.24
N PHE A 10 0.56 48.23 -6.34
CA PHE A 10 0.51 47.33 -5.19
C PHE A 10 -0.10 45.95 -5.51
N LEU A 11 -0.87 45.86 -6.61
CA LEU A 11 -1.49 44.61 -7.09
C LEU A 11 -0.56 43.72 -7.93
N LEU A 12 0.69 44.16 -8.18
CA LEU A 12 1.67 43.41 -8.98
C LEU A 12 2.78 42.72 -8.17
N VAL A 13 2.79 42.84 -6.83
CA VAL A 13 3.90 42.32 -5.99
C VAL A 13 3.49 41.17 -5.05
N PHE A 14 2.21 40.79 -5.02
CA PHE A 14 1.72 39.63 -4.25
C PHE A 14 0.76 38.78 -5.07
N ALA A 15 1.14 38.42 -6.30
CA ALA A 15 0.68 37.14 -6.81
C ALA A 15 1.47 36.08 -6.02
N PRO A 16 0.82 35.24 -5.18
CA PRO A 16 1.51 34.04 -4.74
C PRO A 16 1.86 33.30 -6.02
N ILE A 17 3.15 33.22 -6.33
CA ILE A 17 3.64 32.20 -7.22
C ILE A 17 3.29 30.92 -6.48
N VAL A 18 2.11 30.38 -6.76
CA VAL A 18 1.81 28.98 -6.51
C VAL A 18 2.77 28.28 -7.46
N VAL A 19 3.98 28.03 -6.95
CA VAL A 19 4.87 27.03 -7.51
C VAL A 19 4.11 25.73 -7.30
N MET A 20 3.26 25.38 -8.26
CA MET A 20 2.94 23.99 -8.50
C MET A 20 4.25 23.37 -8.93
N ALA A 21 5.04 22.96 -7.95
CA ALA A 21 6.15 22.05 -8.16
C ALA A 21 5.50 20.74 -8.60
N SER A 22 5.14 20.65 -9.88
CA SER A 22 5.15 19.39 -10.60
C SER A 22 6.62 19.08 -10.83
N SER A 23 7.31 18.72 -9.75
CA SER A 23 8.61 18.12 -9.87
C SER A 23 8.34 16.68 -10.26
N SER A 24 8.61 16.36 -11.53
CA SER A 24 8.86 14.99 -11.96
C SER A 24 10.13 14.50 -11.26
N GLU A 25 10.07 14.33 -9.93
CA GLU A 25 11.13 13.70 -9.19
C GLU A 25 11.03 12.22 -9.52
N VAL A 26 11.96 11.77 -10.37
CA VAL A 26 12.23 10.35 -10.54
C VAL A 26 12.52 9.80 -9.15
N HIS A 27 11.70 8.86 -8.70
CA HIS A 27 11.91 8.21 -7.41
C HIS A 27 13.36 7.69 -7.32
N PRO A 28 14.04 7.79 -6.17
CA PRO A 28 15.46 7.41 -6.04
C PRO A 28 15.74 5.94 -6.35
N VAL A 29 14.71 5.11 -6.39
CA VAL A 29 14.75 3.68 -6.72
C VAL A 29 13.93 3.45 -7.99
N SER A 30 14.50 2.76 -8.97
CA SER A 30 13.79 2.40 -10.21
C SER A 30 12.77 1.29 -10.00
N PRO A 31 11.77 1.12 -10.88
CA PRO A 31 10.80 0.02 -10.76
C PRO A 31 11.45 -1.36 -10.70
N GLU A 32 12.49 -1.61 -11.50
CA GLU A 32 13.20 -2.90 -11.51
C GLU A 32 13.89 -3.16 -10.17
N LYS A 33 14.51 -2.12 -9.60
CA LYS A 33 15.17 -2.24 -8.30
C LYS A 33 14.14 -2.44 -7.17
N SER A 34 13.00 -1.76 -7.25
CA SER A 34 11.89 -1.97 -6.31
C SER A 34 11.35 -3.40 -6.36
N LEU A 35 11.09 -3.95 -7.54
CA LEU A 35 10.66 -5.35 -7.69
C LEU A 35 11.73 -6.32 -7.16
N GLN A 36 13.00 -6.08 -7.47
CA GLN A 36 14.10 -6.88 -6.93
C GLN A 36 14.12 -6.86 -5.39
N MET A 37 13.92 -5.69 -4.77
CA MET A 37 13.88 -5.57 -3.30
C MET A 37 12.72 -6.35 -2.69
N LEU A 38 11.53 -6.34 -3.33
CA LEU A 38 10.39 -7.17 -2.94
C LEU A 38 10.74 -8.66 -3.05
N THR A 39 11.25 -9.12 -4.20
CA THR A 39 11.60 -10.53 -4.42
C THR A 39 12.66 -11.02 -3.43
N GLU A 40 13.75 -10.26 -3.23
CA GLU A 40 14.82 -10.62 -2.29
C GLU A 40 14.32 -10.64 -0.85
N GLY A 41 13.46 -9.67 -0.49
CA GLY A 41 12.84 -9.60 0.82
C GLY A 41 11.92 -10.77 1.11
N ASN A 42 11.06 -11.13 0.16
CA ASN A 42 10.19 -12.30 0.29
C ASN A 42 10.96 -13.60 0.34
N LEU A 43 12.05 -13.74 -0.43
CA LEU A 43 12.90 -14.92 -0.34
C LEU A 43 13.49 -15.08 1.06
N ARG A 44 13.95 -13.98 1.70
CA ARG A 44 14.42 -14.03 3.09
C ARG A 44 13.32 -14.46 4.05
N PHE A 45 12.11 -13.91 3.92
CA PHE A 45 10.97 -14.29 4.74
C PHE A 45 10.63 -15.79 4.59
N ALA A 46 10.46 -16.26 3.35
CA ALA A 46 10.10 -17.66 3.05
C ALA A 46 11.15 -18.67 3.55
N LEU A 47 12.43 -18.27 3.61
CA LEU A 47 13.52 -19.10 4.13
C LEU A 47 13.73 -18.97 5.65
N GLY A 48 12.96 -18.13 6.35
CA GLY A 48 13.16 -17.86 7.78
C GLY A 48 14.44 -17.07 8.09
N GLN A 49 14.90 -16.25 7.15
CA GLN A 49 16.15 -15.48 7.17
C GLN A 49 15.92 -13.96 7.16
N SER A 50 14.75 -13.50 7.61
CA SER A 50 14.42 -12.08 7.69
C SER A 50 15.45 -11.28 8.49
N THR A 51 15.78 -10.11 7.99
CA THR A 51 16.75 -9.19 8.61
C THR A 51 16.08 -8.12 9.46
N HIS A 52 14.77 -7.90 9.26
CA HIS A 52 13.97 -6.88 9.93
C HIS A 52 14.57 -5.47 9.81
N PRO A 53 14.78 -4.98 8.57
CA PRO A 53 15.40 -3.68 8.37
C PRO A 53 14.47 -2.55 8.87
N ASN A 54 15.03 -1.37 9.13
CA ASN A 54 14.26 -0.14 9.28
C ASN A 54 13.18 -0.17 10.41
N ILE A 55 13.42 -0.91 11.48
CA ILE A 55 12.56 -0.95 12.69
C ILE A 55 13.08 -0.09 13.87
N SER A 56 14.20 0.62 13.68
CA SER A 56 14.87 1.36 14.75
C SER A 56 14.14 2.63 15.18
N PHE A 57 14.44 3.14 16.37
CA PHE A 57 13.97 4.46 16.81
C PHE A 57 14.41 5.57 15.83
N SER A 58 15.67 5.54 15.40
CA SER A 58 16.21 6.52 14.46
C SER A 58 15.46 6.52 13.13
N ARG A 59 15.06 5.34 12.63
CA ARG A 59 14.24 5.25 11.41
C ARG A 59 12.87 5.89 11.62
N ARG A 60 12.18 5.59 12.72
CA ARG A 60 10.88 6.22 13.04
C ARG A 60 10.97 7.73 13.19
N LEU A 61 12.04 8.22 13.83
CA LEU A 61 12.28 9.66 13.96
C LEU A 61 12.45 10.28 12.56
N LEU A 62 13.31 9.71 11.72
CA LEU A 62 13.54 10.15 10.35
C LEU A 62 12.24 10.23 9.54
N THR A 63 11.44 9.15 9.50
CA THR A 63 10.20 9.13 8.72
C THR A 63 9.15 10.10 9.25
N THR A 64 9.20 10.44 10.54
CA THR A 64 8.29 11.41 11.17
C THR A 64 8.70 12.85 10.87
N THR A 65 10.00 13.15 10.90
CA THR A 65 10.51 14.53 10.76
C THR A 65 10.77 14.93 9.32
N GLU A 66 11.16 13.99 8.46
CA GLU A 66 11.57 14.23 7.08
C GLU A 66 10.59 13.62 6.06
N GLY A 67 9.59 12.87 6.52
CA GLY A 67 8.61 12.20 5.68
C GLY A 67 9.04 10.78 5.26
N GLN A 68 8.12 10.07 4.61
CA GLN A 68 8.32 8.72 4.09
C GLN A 68 8.64 8.74 2.60
N VAL A 69 9.47 7.78 2.17
CA VAL A 69 9.85 7.59 0.76
C VAL A 69 9.75 6.10 0.43
N PRO A 70 8.52 5.54 0.41
CA PRO A 70 8.32 4.12 0.14
C PRO A 70 8.66 3.80 -1.31
N PHE A 71 9.32 2.68 -1.55
CA PHE A 71 9.73 2.28 -2.90
C PHE A 71 8.68 1.45 -3.65
N ALA A 72 7.57 1.10 -2.99
CA ALA A 72 6.42 0.44 -3.59
C ALA A 72 5.14 0.76 -2.82
N THR A 73 4.04 0.84 -3.56
CA THR A 73 2.67 0.79 -3.02
C THR A 73 2.14 -0.63 -3.19
N ILE A 74 1.51 -1.18 -2.14
CA ILE A 74 0.95 -2.54 -2.18
C ILE A 74 -0.47 -2.53 -1.66
N ILE A 75 -1.42 -3.00 -2.48
CA ILE A 75 -2.78 -3.33 -2.06
C ILE A 75 -2.82 -4.82 -1.73
N GLY A 76 -3.11 -5.16 -0.48
CA GLY A 76 -3.16 -6.54 -0.01
C GLY A 76 -4.45 -6.85 0.75
N CYS A 77 -4.66 -8.14 1.03
CA CYS A 77 -5.85 -8.56 1.76
C CYS A 77 -5.75 -8.21 3.25
N SER A 78 -6.87 -7.80 3.88
CA SER A 78 -6.98 -7.62 5.35
C SER A 78 -6.79 -8.90 6.17
N ASP A 79 -6.67 -10.07 5.51
CA ASP A 79 -6.30 -11.31 6.16
C ASP A 79 -5.05 -11.13 7.05
N SER A 80 -5.18 -11.55 8.31
CA SER A 80 -4.14 -11.35 9.32
C SER A 80 -2.89 -12.20 9.07
N ARG A 81 -2.99 -13.20 8.18
CA ARG A 81 -1.87 -14.04 7.74
C ARG A 81 -1.07 -13.41 6.61
N VAL A 82 -1.45 -12.21 6.15
CA VAL A 82 -0.78 -11.44 5.08
C VAL A 82 -0.15 -10.15 5.66
N PRO A 83 0.93 -10.25 6.46
CA PRO A 83 1.64 -9.09 6.98
C PRO A 83 2.63 -8.54 5.94
N VAL A 84 2.19 -7.58 5.11
CA VAL A 84 2.90 -7.12 3.90
C VAL A 84 4.35 -6.68 4.15
N GLU A 85 4.61 -5.91 5.19
CA GLU A 85 5.96 -5.46 5.52
C GLU A 85 6.84 -6.63 5.97
N ILE A 86 6.29 -7.58 6.73
CA ILE A 86 7.02 -8.75 7.21
C ILE A 86 7.32 -9.71 6.06
N LEU A 87 6.33 -9.97 5.20
CA LEU A 87 6.46 -10.93 4.10
C LEU A 87 7.44 -10.47 3.02
N PHE A 88 7.69 -9.16 2.92
CA PHE A 88 8.73 -8.58 2.06
C PHE A 88 10.00 -8.16 2.84
N ASP A 89 10.12 -8.50 4.12
CA ASP A 89 11.23 -8.13 5.00
C ASP A 89 11.61 -6.64 4.90
N GLN A 90 10.61 -5.77 5.03
CA GLN A 90 10.72 -4.31 5.01
C GLN A 90 10.30 -3.69 6.34
N GLY A 91 10.69 -2.43 6.56
CA GLY A 91 10.41 -1.69 7.80
C GLY A 91 9.61 -0.42 7.59
N VAL A 92 9.72 0.48 8.58
CA VAL A 92 8.91 1.70 8.67
C VAL A 92 9.25 2.64 7.52
N GLY A 93 8.25 3.01 6.73
CA GLY A 93 8.36 3.95 5.61
C GLY A 93 8.96 3.37 4.33
N ASP A 94 9.18 2.05 4.27
CA ASP A 94 9.74 1.38 3.10
C ASP A 94 8.66 1.01 2.07
N LEU A 95 7.46 0.66 2.55
CA LEU A 95 6.29 0.31 1.73
C LEU A 95 5.11 1.22 2.10
N PHE A 96 4.28 1.54 1.11
CA PHE A 96 2.97 2.16 1.33
C PHE A 96 1.89 1.09 1.17
N VAL A 97 1.29 0.64 2.28
CA VAL A 97 0.41 -0.53 2.28
C VAL A 97 -1.05 -0.13 2.46
N VAL A 98 -1.90 -0.65 1.60
CA VAL A 98 -3.36 -0.57 1.69
C VAL A 98 -3.88 -1.99 1.95
N LYS A 99 -4.67 -2.19 3.00
CA LYS A 99 -5.25 -3.51 3.33
C LYS A 99 -6.77 -3.46 3.33
N VAL A 100 -7.39 -4.28 2.49
CA VAL A 100 -8.85 -4.46 2.42
C VAL A 100 -9.18 -5.95 2.26
N ALA A 101 -10.31 -6.44 2.78
CA ALA A 101 -10.67 -7.84 2.57
C ALA A 101 -10.81 -8.15 1.06
N GLY A 102 -10.22 -9.26 0.61
CA GLY A 102 -10.21 -9.64 -0.80
C GLY A 102 -9.32 -8.78 -1.70
N ASN A 103 -8.45 -7.91 -1.15
CA ASN A 103 -7.54 -7.06 -1.94
C ASN A 103 -8.23 -6.34 -3.13
N VAL A 104 -9.49 -5.95 -2.92
CA VAL A 104 -10.33 -5.27 -3.90
C VAL A 104 -9.81 -3.86 -4.16
N ALA A 105 -10.25 -3.26 -5.28
CA ALA A 105 -9.95 -1.88 -5.60
C ALA A 105 -11.22 -1.10 -5.93
N ASP A 106 -11.65 -0.27 -4.97
CA ASP A 106 -12.71 0.70 -5.15
C ASP A 106 -12.24 2.08 -4.66
N THR A 107 -13.16 2.99 -4.38
CA THR A 107 -12.90 4.40 -4.12
C THR A 107 -11.80 4.66 -3.09
N ASP A 108 -11.83 3.97 -1.95
CA ASP A 108 -10.87 4.23 -0.85
C ASP A 108 -9.50 3.58 -1.13
N GLU A 109 -9.47 2.39 -1.72
CA GLU A 109 -8.23 1.72 -2.06
C GLU A 109 -7.52 2.40 -3.24
N ILE A 110 -8.27 2.80 -4.26
CA ILE A 110 -7.74 3.53 -5.41
C ILE A 110 -7.25 4.90 -4.99
N GLY A 111 -8.01 5.66 -4.20
CA GLY A 111 -7.55 6.95 -3.69
C GLY A 111 -6.29 6.84 -2.83
N SER A 112 -6.17 5.77 -2.05
CA SER A 112 -4.94 5.48 -1.29
C SER A 112 -3.78 5.11 -2.21
N ALA A 113 -4.02 4.30 -3.25
CA ALA A 113 -3.01 3.95 -4.24
C ALA A 113 -2.54 5.18 -5.04
N GLU A 114 -3.45 6.08 -5.41
CA GLU A 114 -3.13 7.38 -6.01
C GLU A 114 -2.23 8.20 -5.09
N TYR A 115 -2.49 8.24 -3.79
CA TYR A 115 -1.58 8.93 -2.87
C TYR A 115 -0.18 8.31 -2.89
N GLY A 116 -0.06 6.98 -2.88
CA GLY A 116 1.23 6.29 -2.98
C GLY A 116 1.96 6.58 -4.29
N VAL A 117 1.28 6.40 -5.42
CA VAL A 117 1.87 6.49 -6.75
C VAL A 117 2.09 7.95 -7.17
N ASP A 118 1.11 8.83 -6.93
CA ASP A 118 1.16 10.21 -7.39
C ASP A 118 1.89 11.14 -6.44
N HIS A 119 1.54 11.08 -5.15
CA HIS A 119 2.04 12.01 -4.15
C HIS A 119 3.38 11.55 -3.55
N LEU A 120 3.52 10.26 -3.22
CA LEU A 120 4.78 9.71 -2.72
C LEU A 120 5.72 9.26 -3.85
N GLY A 121 5.21 9.11 -5.08
CA GLY A 121 6.02 8.78 -6.25
C GLY A 121 6.49 7.33 -6.29
N THR A 122 5.75 6.38 -5.71
CA THR A 122 6.18 4.99 -5.69
C THR A 122 6.34 4.44 -7.13
N PRO A 123 7.48 3.83 -7.48
CA PRO A 123 7.75 3.33 -8.84
C PRO A 123 7.07 1.99 -9.14
N VAL A 124 6.50 1.33 -8.13
CA VAL A 124 5.79 0.05 -8.25
C VAL A 124 4.46 0.14 -7.49
N LEU A 125 3.39 -0.29 -8.14
CA LEU A 125 2.11 -0.59 -7.52
C LEU A 125 1.85 -2.09 -7.67
N MET A 126 1.76 -2.81 -6.55
CA MET A 126 1.46 -4.25 -6.55
C MET A 126 0.07 -4.51 -5.97
N VAL A 127 -0.74 -5.31 -6.66
CA VAL A 127 -1.92 -5.95 -6.07
C VAL A 127 -1.51 -7.36 -5.64
N LEU A 128 -1.56 -7.63 -4.33
CA LEU A 128 -1.13 -8.87 -3.72
C LEU A 128 -2.33 -9.71 -3.26
N GLY A 129 -2.67 -10.73 -4.06
CA GLY A 129 -3.58 -11.79 -3.68
C GLY A 129 -2.90 -12.83 -2.80
N HIS A 130 -3.68 -13.78 -2.26
CA HIS A 130 -3.12 -14.86 -1.47
C HIS A 130 -3.97 -16.13 -1.50
N THR A 131 -3.31 -17.28 -1.41
CA THR A 131 -3.98 -18.59 -1.27
C THR A 131 -4.93 -18.61 -0.07
N TYR A 132 -6.05 -19.32 -0.16
CA TYR A 132 -7.05 -19.45 0.91
C TYR A 132 -7.67 -18.12 1.36
N CYS A 133 -7.94 -17.21 0.41
CA CYS A 133 -8.60 -15.94 0.69
C CYS A 133 -10.07 -16.13 1.08
N GLY A 134 -10.41 -15.79 2.32
CA GLY A 134 -11.77 -15.95 2.84
C GLY A 134 -12.83 -15.17 2.07
N ALA A 135 -12.50 -13.97 1.57
CA ALA A 135 -13.43 -13.14 0.79
C ALA A 135 -13.74 -13.76 -0.58
N VAL A 136 -12.71 -14.22 -1.30
CA VAL A 136 -12.88 -14.91 -2.59
C VAL A 136 -13.63 -16.23 -2.39
N THR A 137 -13.25 -17.02 -1.37
CA THR A 137 -13.97 -18.26 -1.02
C THR A 137 -15.44 -17.99 -0.73
N ALA A 138 -15.78 -16.94 0.02
CA ALA A 138 -17.17 -16.60 0.33
C ALA A 138 -18.00 -16.37 -0.95
N VAL A 139 -17.45 -15.64 -1.93
CA VAL A 139 -18.13 -15.43 -3.22
C VAL A 139 -18.19 -16.72 -4.04
N ALA A 140 -17.09 -17.45 -4.14
CA ALA A 140 -17.00 -18.70 -4.90
C ALA A 140 -17.89 -19.83 -4.34
N THR A 141 -18.26 -19.77 -3.05
CA THR A 141 -19.15 -20.76 -2.42
C THR A 141 -20.59 -20.26 -2.25
N GLY A 142 -20.88 -19.00 -2.64
CA GLY A 142 -22.19 -18.40 -2.44
C GLY A 142 -22.56 -18.23 -0.97
N ALA A 143 -21.57 -17.97 -0.10
CA ALA A 143 -21.80 -17.77 1.32
C ALA A 143 -22.71 -16.56 1.58
N GLU A 144 -23.63 -16.70 2.53
CA GLU A 144 -24.48 -15.59 2.96
C GLU A 144 -23.63 -14.53 3.67
N VAL A 145 -23.70 -13.29 3.19
CA VAL A 145 -22.97 -12.13 3.73
C VAL A 145 -23.95 -11.02 4.14
N HIS A 146 -23.58 -10.21 5.12
CA HIS A 146 -24.45 -9.18 5.69
C HIS A 146 -23.71 -7.89 6.08
N GLY A 147 -24.46 -6.82 6.36
CA GLY A 147 -23.88 -5.54 6.74
C GLY A 147 -23.21 -4.87 5.55
N SER A 148 -21.96 -4.41 5.71
CA SER A 148 -21.17 -3.81 4.63
C SER A 148 -20.43 -4.82 3.74
N ILE A 149 -20.43 -6.11 4.12
CA ILE A 149 -19.70 -7.16 3.37
C ILE A 149 -20.23 -7.34 1.94
N PRO A 150 -21.55 -7.32 1.65
CA PRO A 150 -22.06 -7.42 0.28
C PRO A 150 -21.41 -6.43 -0.69
N ALA A 151 -21.37 -5.14 -0.35
CA ALA A 151 -20.76 -4.12 -1.20
C ALA A 151 -19.25 -4.32 -1.42
N LEU A 152 -18.55 -4.90 -0.42
CA LEU A 152 -17.14 -5.26 -0.57
C LEU A 152 -16.97 -6.43 -1.55
N VAL A 153 -17.77 -7.48 -1.40
CA VAL A 153 -17.63 -8.68 -2.23
C VAL A 153 -18.18 -8.50 -3.64
N ASP A 154 -19.02 -7.49 -3.89
CA ASP A 154 -19.46 -7.11 -5.25
C ASP A 154 -18.28 -6.81 -6.18
N ASN A 155 -17.16 -6.30 -5.65
CA ASN A 155 -15.92 -6.09 -6.41
C ASN A 155 -15.18 -7.41 -6.76
N ILE A 156 -15.50 -8.52 -6.09
CA ILE A 156 -14.89 -9.85 -6.29
C ILE A 156 -15.72 -10.71 -7.24
N VAL A 157 -17.04 -10.49 -7.30
CA VAL A 157 -17.98 -11.26 -8.14
C VAL A 157 -17.52 -11.38 -9.59
N PRO A 158 -17.06 -10.31 -10.29
CA PRO A 158 -16.63 -10.43 -11.68
C PRO A 158 -15.49 -11.45 -11.88
N ALA A 159 -14.52 -11.51 -10.97
CA ALA A 159 -13.41 -12.44 -11.03
C ALA A 159 -13.85 -13.90 -10.85
N VAL A 160 -14.76 -14.14 -9.90
CA VAL A 160 -15.31 -15.49 -9.66
C VAL A 160 -16.14 -15.96 -10.85
N GLU A 161 -17.00 -15.09 -11.40
CA GLU A 161 -17.83 -15.44 -12.55
C GLU A 161 -16.97 -15.68 -13.80
N LYS A 162 -15.91 -14.89 -14.01
CA LYS A 162 -14.91 -15.13 -15.06
C LYS A 162 -14.27 -16.51 -14.90
N ALA A 163 -13.76 -16.83 -13.71
CA ALA A 163 -13.14 -18.13 -13.44
C ALA A 163 -14.10 -19.30 -13.67
N ARG A 164 -15.38 -19.18 -13.26
CA ARG A 164 -16.41 -20.19 -13.56
C ARG A 164 -16.66 -20.35 -15.05
N HIS A 165 -16.70 -19.25 -15.78
CA HIS A 165 -16.96 -19.26 -17.21
C HIS A 165 -15.81 -19.90 -18.00
N GLU A 166 -14.57 -19.58 -17.64
CA GLU A 166 -13.36 -20.09 -18.28
C GLU A 166 -13.07 -21.55 -17.89
N HIS A 167 -13.50 -21.97 -16.69
CA HIS A 167 -13.27 -23.30 -16.13
C HIS A 167 -14.56 -23.94 -15.57
N PRO A 168 -15.54 -24.26 -16.42
CA PRO A 168 -16.85 -24.75 -15.97
C PRO A 168 -16.81 -26.12 -15.28
N ASP A 169 -15.77 -26.91 -15.56
CA ASP A 169 -15.57 -28.25 -15.01
C ASP A 169 -14.58 -28.26 -13.82
N ALA A 170 -14.15 -27.10 -13.33
CA ALA A 170 -13.23 -27.03 -12.19
C ALA A 170 -13.93 -27.46 -10.89
N GLU A 171 -13.24 -28.29 -10.12
CA GLU A 171 -13.63 -28.58 -8.74
C GLU A 171 -13.59 -27.31 -7.90
N GLU A 172 -14.39 -27.24 -6.82
CA GLU A 172 -14.56 -26.02 -6.02
C GLU A 172 -13.23 -25.43 -5.52
N SER A 173 -12.31 -26.28 -5.06
CA SER A 173 -10.99 -25.83 -4.57
C SER A 173 -10.13 -25.21 -5.68
N ASP A 174 -10.18 -25.77 -6.88
CA ASP A 174 -9.42 -25.29 -8.03
C ASP A 174 -10.04 -24.00 -8.56
N LEU A 175 -11.37 -23.94 -8.60
CA LEU A 175 -12.11 -22.73 -8.93
C LEU A 175 -11.77 -21.58 -7.98
N ILE A 176 -11.70 -21.82 -6.66
CA ILE A 176 -11.31 -20.80 -5.69
C ILE A 176 -9.89 -20.31 -5.96
N ALA A 177 -8.95 -21.20 -6.28
CA ALA A 177 -7.58 -20.82 -6.60
C ALA A 177 -7.53 -19.95 -7.88
N LEU A 178 -8.21 -20.38 -8.94
CA LEU A 178 -8.33 -19.64 -10.20
C LEU A 178 -9.00 -18.27 -9.99
N ALA A 179 -10.09 -18.23 -9.24
CA ALA A 179 -10.80 -17.00 -8.90
C ALA A 179 -9.96 -16.04 -8.05
N THR A 180 -9.07 -16.58 -7.20
CA THR A 180 -8.18 -15.74 -6.37
C THR A 180 -7.16 -15.02 -7.24
N GLU A 181 -6.56 -15.70 -8.22
CA GLU A 181 -5.68 -15.05 -9.19
C GLU A 181 -6.46 -14.08 -10.08
N ALA A 182 -7.62 -14.49 -10.60
CA ALA A 182 -8.50 -13.63 -11.39
C ALA A 182 -8.91 -12.35 -10.62
N ASN A 183 -9.04 -12.42 -9.29
CA ASN A 183 -9.36 -11.29 -8.45
C ASN A 183 -8.20 -10.29 -8.33
N VAL A 184 -6.94 -10.75 -8.39
CA VAL A 184 -5.78 -9.84 -8.53
C VAL A 184 -5.88 -9.06 -9.83
N TRP A 185 -6.19 -9.75 -10.93
CA TRP A 185 -6.35 -9.11 -12.23
C TRP A 185 -7.54 -8.15 -12.27
N GLN A 186 -8.68 -8.53 -11.69
CA GLN A 186 -9.86 -7.67 -11.59
C GLN A 186 -9.56 -6.37 -10.83
N ALA A 187 -8.84 -6.45 -9.71
CA ALA A 187 -8.44 -5.24 -8.98
C ALA A 187 -7.47 -4.36 -9.77
N ILE A 188 -6.55 -4.94 -10.56
CA ILE A 188 -5.68 -4.15 -11.46
C ILE A 188 -6.49 -3.50 -12.58
N ASP A 189 -7.46 -4.22 -13.17
CA ASP A 189 -8.41 -3.67 -14.14
C ASP A 189 -9.17 -2.48 -13.56
N ASP A 190 -9.76 -2.63 -12.37
CA ASP A 190 -10.46 -1.56 -11.66
C ASP A 190 -9.55 -0.34 -11.42
N ILE A 191 -8.30 -0.54 -11.01
CA ILE A 191 -7.33 0.55 -10.80
C ILE A 191 -7.07 1.30 -12.12
N LEU A 192 -6.71 0.57 -13.18
CA LEU A 192 -6.30 1.18 -14.45
C LEU A 192 -7.47 1.83 -15.21
N THR A 193 -8.69 1.34 -15.01
CA THR A 193 -9.89 1.89 -15.64
C THR A 193 -10.50 3.06 -14.87
N LYS A 194 -10.48 3.02 -13.53
CA LYS A 194 -11.10 4.05 -12.68
C LYS A 194 -10.14 5.18 -12.29
N SER A 195 -8.82 4.96 -12.29
CA SER A 195 -7.82 5.99 -11.97
C SER A 195 -7.04 6.46 -13.20
N GLN A 196 -7.42 7.63 -13.71
CA GLN A 196 -6.65 8.29 -14.78
C GLN A 196 -5.22 8.65 -14.32
N ALA A 197 -5.06 9.02 -13.04
CA ALA A 197 -3.78 9.37 -12.42
C ALA A 197 -2.76 8.22 -12.51
N ILE A 198 -3.16 7.03 -12.04
CA ILE A 198 -2.32 5.84 -12.10
C ILE A 198 -2.12 5.39 -13.55
N ALA A 199 -3.17 5.38 -14.36
CA ALA A 199 -3.09 4.97 -15.76
C ALA A 199 -2.10 5.82 -16.56
N ASP A 200 -2.08 7.14 -16.37
CA ASP A 200 -1.16 8.02 -17.11
C ASP A 200 0.30 7.83 -16.68
N ARG A 201 0.56 7.54 -15.40
CA ARG A 201 1.90 7.17 -14.93
C ARG A 201 2.35 5.80 -15.39
N ALA A 202 1.41 4.87 -15.55
CA ALA A 202 1.73 3.56 -16.12
C ALA A 202 2.12 3.71 -17.60
N LYS A 203 1.37 4.52 -18.37
CA LYS A 203 1.65 4.80 -19.79
C LYS A 203 3.04 5.39 -20.02
N ASP A 204 3.47 6.31 -19.16
CA ASP A 204 4.78 6.95 -19.29
C ASP A 204 5.93 6.22 -18.56
N GLY A 205 5.64 5.08 -17.92
CA GLY A 205 6.63 4.24 -17.24
C GLY A 205 7.12 4.78 -15.90
N ARG A 206 6.45 5.78 -15.31
CA ARG A 206 6.75 6.25 -13.95
C ARG A 206 6.33 5.27 -12.86
N VAL A 207 5.35 4.42 -13.13
CA VAL A 207 4.95 3.33 -12.24
C VAL A 207 4.75 2.05 -13.02
N VAL A 208 5.16 0.92 -12.44
CA VAL A 208 4.80 -0.41 -12.95
C VAL A 208 3.72 -0.99 -12.06
N VAL A 209 2.58 -1.34 -12.67
CA VAL A 209 1.47 -2.01 -11.98
C VAL A 209 1.58 -3.52 -12.20
N VAL A 210 1.76 -4.28 -11.11
CA VAL A 210 1.95 -5.75 -11.15
C VAL A 210 1.00 -6.50 -10.25
N GLY A 211 0.67 -7.74 -10.64
CA GLY A 211 0.03 -8.71 -9.77
C GLY A 211 1.05 -9.54 -8.99
N GLY A 212 0.67 -9.99 -7.80
CA GLY A 212 1.43 -10.94 -7.00
C GLY A 212 0.51 -11.92 -6.28
N MET A 213 0.98 -13.16 -6.09
CA MET A 213 0.26 -14.21 -5.38
C MET A 213 1.08 -14.74 -4.21
N TYR A 214 0.61 -14.48 -3.01
CA TYR A 214 1.21 -14.98 -1.77
C TYR A 214 0.68 -16.36 -1.39
N ASN A 215 1.57 -17.34 -1.28
CA ASN A 215 1.25 -18.64 -0.75
C ASN A 215 1.46 -18.66 0.78
N ILE A 216 0.35 -18.72 1.52
CA ILE A 216 0.36 -18.68 2.99
C ILE A 216 1.14 -19.85 3.61
N LEU A 217 1.17 -21.01 2.95
CA LEU A 217 1.82 -22.20 3.48
C LEU A 217 3.34 -22.15 3.31
N THR A 218 3.81 -21.64 2.18
CA THR A 218 5.25 -21.63 1.85
C THR A 218 5.94 -20.32 2.20
N GLY A 219 5.18 -19.26 2.44
CA GLY A 219 5.71 -17.92 2.63
C GLY A 219 6.14 -17.21 1.35
N LYS A 220 6.04 -17.87 0.18
CA LYS A 220 6.51 -17.32 -1.11
C LYS A 220 5.47 -16.42 -1.77
N VAL A 221 5.96 -15.39 -2.45
CA VAL A 221 5.18 -14.55 -3.37
C VAL A 221 5.65 -14.82 -4.79
N ASP A 222 4.72 -15.26 -5.63
CA ASP A 222 4.92 -15.36 -7.07
C ASP A 222 4.50 -14.03 -7.71
N ILE A 223 5.44 -13.32 -8.33
CA ILE A 223 5.13 -12.08 -9.07
C ILE A 223 4.59 -12.48 -10.44
N LEU A 224 3.34 -12.08 -10.71
CA LEU A 224 2.63 -12.43 -11.94
C LEU A 224 2.99 -11.52 -13.13
N GLY A 225 3.61 -10.37 -12.85
CA GLY A 225 3.89 -9.34 -13.85
C GLY A 225 2.73 -8.37 -14.06
N THR A 226 2.74 -7.67 -15.19
CA THR A 226 1.69 -6.72 -15.57
C THR A 226 0.42 -7.43 -16.03
N HIS A 227 -0.73 -6.76 -15.92
CA HIS A 227 -2.01 -7.30 -16.40
C HIS A 227 -1.90 -7.78 -17.87
N PRO A 228 -2.41 -8.98 -18.22
CA PRO A 228 -2.33 -9.51 -19.59
C PRO A 228 -2.89 -8.55 -20.65
N ASP A 229 -3.99 -7.89 -20.33
CA ASP A 229 -4.64 -6.90 -21.21
C ASP A 229 -4.21 -5.45 -20.95
N GLN A 230 -3.06 -5.22 -20.29
CA GLN A 230 -2.63 -3.88 -19.85
C GLN A 230 -2.64 -2.85 -20.99
N THR A 231 -2.22 -3.23 -22.20
CA THR A 231 -2.21 -2.30 -23.34
C THR A 231 -3.63 -1.85 -23.70
N GLU A 232 -4.62 -2.73 -23.63
CA GLU A 232 -6.03 -2.38 -23.86
C GLU A 232 -6.56 -1.46 -22.77
N LEU A 233 -6.31 -1.82 -21.50
CA LEU A 233 -6.70 -1.02 -20.33
C LEU A 233 -6.11 0.40 -20.36
N LEU A 234 -4.92 0.55 -20.96
CA LEU A 234 -4.25 1.83 -21.15
C LEU A 234 -4.59 2.53 -22.47
N GLY A 235 -5.67 2.14 -23.15
CA GLY A 235 -6.14 2.80 -24.37
C GLY A 235 -5.26 2.56 -25.60
N GLY A 236 -4.62 1.40 -25.67
CA GLY A 236 -3.72 1.01 -26.76
C GLY A 236 -2.26 1.44 -26.58
N VAL A 237 -1.91 2.01 -25.43
CA VAL A 237 -0.53 2.41 -25.11
C VAL A 237 0.17 1.26 -24.40
N THR A 238 1.27 0.77 -24.98
CA THR A 238 2.15 -0.21 -24.32
C THR A 238 3.19 0.53 -23.49
N PRO A 239 3.24 0.35 -22.16
CA PRO A 239 4.26 0.94 -21.31
C PRO A 239 5.68 0.52 -21.70
N PRO A 240 6.70 1.28 -21.28
CA PRO A 240 8.09 0.85 -21.40
C PRO A 240 8.29 -0.54 -20.77
N ALA A 241 9.10 -1.38 -21.41
CA ALA A 241 9.45 -2.67 -20.85
C ALA A 241 10.33 -2.48 -19.61
N HIS A 242 9.78 -2.75 -18.44
CA HIS A 242 10.55 -2.93 -17.22
C HIS A 242 10.94 -4.41 -17.15
N GLY A 243 12.24 -4.69 -17.00
CA GLY A 243 12.78 -6.04 -17.14
C GLY A 243 11.97 -7.08 -16.37
N ALA A 244 11.24 -7.93 -17.09
CA ALA A 244 10.42 -8.97 -16.48
C ALA A 244 11.35 -9.90 -15.69
N MET A 245 11.17 -9.98 -14.36
CA MET A 245 11.88 -10.94 -13.51
C MET A 245 11.34 -12.37 -13.68
N HIS A 246 10.99 -12.76 -14.91
CA HIS A 246 10.25 -13.99 -15.20
C HIS A 246 11.10 -15.26 -15.22
N GLU A 247 12.37 -15.20 -14.84
CA GLU A 247 13.29 -16.31 -15.07
C GLU A 247 14.10 -16.64 -13.82
N GLN A 248 13.47 -17.39 -12.90
CA GLN A 248 14.05 -18.45 -12.05
C GLN A 248 13.18 -18.70 -10.82
N MET A 249 12.18 -19.59 -10.92
CA MET A 249 11.61 -20.21 -9.71
C MET A 249 10.84 -21.53 -9.93
N HIS A 250 10.73 -22.02 -11.17
CA HIS A 250 10.35 -23.41 -11.44
C HIS A 250 11.53 -24.37 -11.18
N ALA A 251 11.96 -24.48 -9.93
CA ALA A 251 12.74 -25.62 -9.46
C ALA A 251 11.89 -26.37 -8.43
N ASP A 252 11.29 -27.44 -8.92
CA ASP A 252 10.49 -28.42 -8.20
C ASP A 252 11.33 -29.09 -7.09
N PRO A 253 10.93 -29.07 -5.79
CA PRO A 253 11.64 -29.79 -4.74
C PRO A 253 11.10 -31.22 -4.61
N ALA A 254 10.80 -31.90 -5.71
CA ALA A 254 10.48 -33.31 -5.72
C ALA A 254 11.73 -34.10 -6.09
N HIS A 255 12.67 -34.28 -5.15
CA HIS A 255 13.58 -35.43 -5.02
C HIS A 255 14.52 -35.20 -3.83
N ALA A 256 13.98 -35.24 -2.60
CA ALA A 256 14.78 -35.57 -1.43
C ALA A 256 14.68 -37.08 -1.20
N GLU A 257 15.81 -37.73 -1.45
CA GLU A 257 16.01 -39.17 -1.42
C GLU A 257 15.73 -39.77 -0.03
N LYS A 258 15.17 -40.97 -0.08
CA LYS A 258 14.74 -41.80 1.03
C LYS A 258 15.97 -42.45 1.68
N THR A 259 16.26 -42.15 2.95
CA THR A 259 17.11 -43.02 3.78
C THR A 259 16.44 -43.31 5.10
N SER A 260 16.24 -44.61 5.32
CA SER A 260 15.71 -45.30 6.50
C SER A 260 16.67 -45.31 7.69
N ASP A 261 16.12 -45.23 8.90
CA ASP A 261 16.30 -46.16 10.04
C ASP A 261 16.02 -45.42 11.36
N THR A 262 14.89 -45.69 12.03
CA THR A 262 14.60 -46.66 13.11
C THR A 262 14.50 -45.99 14.49
N ASP A 263 13.41 -46.34 15.17
CA ASP A 263 13.23 -46.46 16.63
C ASP A 263 13.57 -45.28 17.55
N HIS A 264 12.54 -44.65 18.15
CA HIS A 264 12.07 -44.99 19.50
C HIS A 264 11.07 -43.97 20.08
N ALA A 265 10.07 -44.55 20.77
CA ALA A 265 9.41 -44.07 21.99
C ALA A 265 8.69 -42.71 22.00
N THR A 266 7.36 -42.82 22.08
CA THR A 266 6.45 -41.87 22.73
C THR A 266 6.88 -41.56 24.18
N PRO A 267 6.56 -40.34 24.65
CA PRO A 267 5.82 -40.30 25.91
C PRO A 267 4.65 -39.31 25.94
N ALA A 268 3.54 -39.85 26.44
CA ALA A 268 2.55 -39.26 27.35
C ALA A 268 2.32 -37.74 27.36
N VAL A 269 1.14 -37.35 26.88
CA VAL A 269 0.48 -36.08 27.15
C VAL A 269 0.01 -36.06 28.61
N ALA A 270 0.60 -35.17 29.42
CA ALA A 270 0.10 -34.83 30.75
C ALA A 270 -1.03 -33.80 30.62
N LYS A 271 -2.19 -34.13 31.20
CA LYS A 271 -3.32 -33.22 31.39
C LYS A 271 -2.91 -32.08 32.34
N ALA A 272 -2.98 -30.85 31.87
CA ALA A 272 -2.96 -29.66 32.72
C ALA A 272 -4.39 -29.36 33.19
N GLY A 273 -4.54 -29.24 34.50
CA GLY A 273 -5.81 -29.01 35.18
C GLY A 273 -6.32 -27.58 35.06
N GLU A 274 -7.62 -27.49 35.31
CA GLU A 274 -8.40 -26.28 35.50
C GLU A 274 -7.82 -25.42 36.63
N HIS A 275 -7.64 -24.14 36.37
CA HIS A 275 -7.62 -23.12 37.42
C HIS A 275 -8.41 -21.90 36.94
N GLU A 276 -9.64 -21.85 37.46
CA GLU A 276 -10.50 -20.69 37.53
C GLU A 276 -9.80 -19.59 38.34
N GLN A 277 -9.56 -18.43 37.73
CA GLN A 277 -9.18 -17.24 38.47
C GLN A 277 -10.07 -16.08 38.04
N THR A 278 -10.84 -15.63 39.03
CA THR A 278 -11.86 -14.60 39.01
C THR A 278 -11.31 -13.23 38.65
N THR A 279 -12.05 -12.54 37.79
CA THR A 279 -11.87 -11.15 37.39
C THR A 279 -12.23 -10.19 38.54
N GLU A 280 -11.31 -9.31 38.93
CA GLU A 280 -11.63 -8.02 39.58
C GLU A 280 -11.21 -6.89 38.64
N VAL A 281 -12.21 -6.11 38.21
CA VAL A 281 -12.07 -4.95 37.33
C VAL A 281 -11.78 -3.72 38.19
N HIS A 282 -10.55 -3.22 38.13
CA HIS A 282 -10.23 -1.87 38.59
C HIS A 282 -10.34 -0.88 37.42
N LYS A 283 -11.26 0.06 37.60
CA LYS A 283 -11.58 1.17 36.70
C LYS A 283 -10.56 2.28 36.96
N GLU A 284 -9.68 2.55 36.01
CA GLU A 284 -8.85 3.77 35.98
C GLU A 284 -9.24 4.62 34.77
N GLU A 285 -9.61 5.87 35.07
CA GLU A 285 -10.08 6.88 34.14
C GLU A 285 -8.90 7.53 33.40
N ALA A 286 -9.00 7.61 32.08
CA ALA A 286 -8.03 8.31 31.23
C ALA A 286 -8.26 9.83 31.27
N PRO A 287 -7.21 10.67 31.40
CA PRO A 287 -7.34 12.09 31.13
C PRO A 287 -7.27 12.35 29.62
N SER A 288 -8.31 13.02 29.13
CA SER A 288 -8.37 13.65 27.82
C SER A 288 -7.26 14.69 27.64
N SER A 289 -6.40 14.54 26.64
CA SER A 289 -5.53 15.61 26.16
C SER A 289 -5.93 15.99 24.74
N GLY A 290 -6.47 17.20 24.65
CA GLY A 290 -7.01 17.82 23.45
C GLY A 290 -5.95 18.08 22.37
N GLY A 291 -6.42 18.05 21.13
CA GLY A 291 -5.63 18.42 19.96
C GLY A 291 -5.07 19.83 20.07
N PHE A 292 -3.75 19.94 20.01
CA PHE A 292 -3.02 21.18 19.81
C PHE A 292 -2.09 20.99 18.62
N GLY A 293 -2.61 21.25 17.42
CA GLY A 293 -1.82 21.13 16.18
C GLY A 293 -2.05 22.23 15.15
N PHE A 294 -3.25 22.84 15.12
CA PHE A 294 -3.59 23.80 14.06
C PHE A 294 -3.81 25.25 14.53
N PHE A 295 -4.29 25.43 15.77
CA PHE A 295 -4.57 26.78 16.31
C PHE A 295 -3.31 27.56 16.74
N SER A 296 -2.23 26.88 17.12
CA SER A 296 -0.98 27.54 17.56
C SER A 296 -0.22 28.18 16.40
N PHE A 297 -0.31 27.59 15.20
CA PHE A 297 0.39 28.08 14.01
C PHE A 297 -0.23 29.37 13.44
N ILE A 298 -1.57 29.48 13.48
CA ILE A 298 -2.29 30.68 13.03
C ILE A 298 -2.02 31.87 13.96
N ILE A 299 -1.94 31.65 15.28
CA ILE A 299 -1.60 32.69 16.25
C ILE A 299 -0.17 33.19 16.06
N PHE A 300 0.77 32.30 15.72
CA PHE A 300 2.16 32.68 15.46
C PHE A 300 2.32 33.52 14.18
N ILE A 301 1.58 33.19 13.11
CA ILE A 301 1.56 33.99 11.87
C ILE A 301 0.92 35.36 12.10
N LEU A 302 -0.19 35.44 12.85
CA LEU A 302 -0.84 36.72 13.16
C LEU A 302 0.05 37.62 14.03
N LEU A 303 0.85 37.05 14.94
CA LEU A 303 1.83 37.80 15.73
C LEU A 303 3.00 38.32 14.88
N LEU A 304 3.49 37.53 13.90
CA LEU A 304 4.54 37.95 12.97
C LEU A 304 4.05 39.06 12.02
N VAL A 305 2.84 38.93 11.47
CA VAL A 305 2.24 39.97 10.60
C VAL A 305 1.96 41.25 11.40
N GLY A 306 1.49 41.13 12.65
CA GLY A 306 1.31 42.26 13.56
C GLY A 306 2.63 42.96 13.92
N ALA A 307 3.71 42.21 14.15
CA ALA A 307 5.03 42.77 14.45
C ALA A 307 5.62 43.55 13.26
N VAL A 308 5.43 43.08 12.03
CA VAL A 308 5.86 43.78 10.81
C VAL A 308 5.12 45.11 10.64
N PHE A 309 3.80 45.15 10.91
CA PHE A 309 3.01 46.39 10.84
C PHE A 309 3.36 47.42 11.93
N VAL A 310 3.79 46.97 13.11
CA VAL A 310 4.20 47.86 14.20
C VAL A 310 5.59 48.44 13.96
N LEU A 311 6.49 47.70 13.33
CA LEU A 311 7.83 48.18 12.96
C LEU A 311 7.75 49.21 11.82
N ASP A 312 6.88 49.02 10.83
CA ASP A 312 6.70 49.96 9.72
C ASP A 312 6.15 51.33 10.17
N LYS A 313 5.24 51.34 11.16
CA LYS A 313 4.74 52.59 11.78
C LYS A 313 5.76 53.34 12.62
N LYS A 314 6.80 52.67 13.14
CA LYS A 314 7.87 53.32 13.91
C LYS A 314 8.96 53.90 13.01
N VAL A 315 9.21 53.30 11.85
CA VAL A 315 10.19 53.81 10.87
C VAL A 315 9.67 55.05 10.14
N LEU A 316 8.35 55.17 9.94
CA LEU A 316 7.74 56.35 9.28
C LEU A 316 7.53 57.58 10.20
N LYS A 317 7.97 57.52 11.47
CA LYS A 317 7.73 58.59 12.46
C LYS A 317 8.99 59.24 13.04
N SER A 318 10.19 58.91 12.54
CA SER A 318 11.45 59.44 13.10
C SER A 318 12.05 60.65 12.38
N ASP A 319 11.34 61.28 11.43
CA ASP A 319 11.87 62.41 10.63
C ASP A 319 11.06 63.72 10.77
N GLN A 320 10.41 63.93 11.92
CA GLN A 320 9.95 65.26 12.33
C GLN A 320 10.11 65.43 13.84
N ASP A 321 11.27 65.95 14.24
CA ASP A 321 11.48 67.05 15.19
C ASP A 321 12.98 67.33 15.37
#